data_AF-A0A2V5WCP8-F1
#
_entry.id   AF-A0A2V5WCP8-F1
#
_cell.length_a   1.000
_cell.length_b   1.000
_cell.length_c   1.000
_cell.angle_alpha   90.00
_cell.angle_beta   90.00
_cell.angle_gamma   90.00
#
_symmetry.space_group_name_H-M   'P 1'
#
loop_
_entity.id
_entity.type
_entity.pdbx_description
1 polymer ?
#
loop_
_entity_poly.entity_id
_entity_poly.type
_entity_poly.pdbx_seq_one_letter_code
_entity_poly.pdbx_strand_id
1 'polypeptide(L)'
;FDFNWLTATGTGCFLAAILAGLLLRLSFGRMLGIFGKTLVRLRFAIIAMTCMLGIGYVTRYSGMDAVLGLAFTRTGWLFPFFGAYIGWLGVALTGSDTSSNALFGNLQRITAQQLHLSPILMCATNSAGGVMGKMVDAQSICIATAATNQVGNEGSIFRFLCWHSVALAAIVGIIVMLYAYVFPQWISNGLNFIR
;
A
#
# COMPACT_ATOMS: atom_id res chain seq x y z
N PHE A 1 25.72 7.55 -9.13
CA PHE A 1 24.70 8.33 -8.39
C PHE A 1 23.49 8.47 -9.29
N ASP A 2 22.48 7.63 -9.11
CA ASP A 2 21.28 7.67 -9.94
C ASP A 2 20.44 8.91 -9.60
N PHE A 3 20.22 9.77 -10.60
CA PHE A 3 19.45 11.01 -10.50
C PHE A 3 17.95 10.70 -10.36
N ASN A 4 17.54 10.16 -9.22
CA ASN A 4 16.17 9.68 -8.97
C ASN A 4 15.18 10.80 -8.60
N TRP A 5 15.57 12.07 -8.78
CA TRP A 5 14.74 13.24 -8.50
C TRP A 5 13.55 13.35 -9.45
N LEU A 6 13.66 12.90 -10.70
CA LEU A 6 12.53 12.93 -11.66
C LEU A 6 11.54 11.77 -11.46
N THR A 7 11.99 10.64 -10.90
CA THR A 7 11.14 9.46 -10.67
C THR A 7 10.42 9.48 -9.33
N ALA A 8 10.85 10.35 -8.41
CA ALA A 8 10.16 10.53 -7.14
C ALA A 8 8.76 11.13 -7.41
N THR A 9 7.69 10.40 -7.12
CA THR A 9 6.30 10.84 -7.35
C THR A 9 6.02 12.25 -6.80
N GLY A 10 6.69 12.63 -5.70
CA GLY A 10 6.58 13.94 -5.09
C GLY A 10 7.07 15.12 -5.94
N THR A 11 8.16 14.95 -6.71
CA THR A 11 8.67 16.04 -7.57
C THR A 11 7.76 16.27 -8.77
N GLY A 12 7.17 15.19 -9.32
CA GLY A 12 6.14 15.29 -10.36
C GLY A 12 4.90 16.05 -9.89
N CYS A 13 4.36 15.72 -8.71
CA CYS A 13 3.25 16.47 -8.12
C CYS A 13 3.62 17.93 -7.81
N PHE A 14 4.84 18.19 -7.35
CA PHE A 14 5.32 19.55 -7.07
C PHE A 14 5.44 20.39 -8.34
N LEU A 15 6.03 19.84 -9.41
CA LEU A 15 6.11 20.49 -10.72
C LEU A 15 4.71 20.72 -11.31
N ALA A 16 3.82 19.73 -11.23
CA ALA A 16 2.43 19.87 -11.66
C ALA A 16 1.71 20.97 -10.87
N ALA A 17 1.95 21.10 -9.55
CA ALA A 17 1.39 22.16 -8.74
C ALA A 17 1.94 23.55 -9.13
N ILE A 18 3.23 23.65 -9.48
CA ILE A 18 3.82 24.89 -9.99
C ILE A 18 3.19 25.29 -11.32
N LEU A 19 3.12 24.34 -12.27
CA LEU A 19 2.52 24.57 -13.59
C LEU A 19 1.03 24.93 -13.48
N ALA A 20 0.28 24.23 -12.63
CA ALA A 20 -1.12 24.54 -12.37
C ALA A 20 -1.29 25.94 -11.77
N GLY A 21 -0.43 26.34 -10.82
CA GLY A 21 -0.47 27.68 -10.25
C GLY A 21 -0.12 28.78 -11.26
N LEU A 22 0.81 28.51 -12.17
CA LEU A 22 1.16 29.42 -13.27
C LEU A 22 0.01 29.56 -14.28
N LEU A 23 -0.64 28.45 -14.66
CA LEU A 23 -1.81 28.41 -15.54
C LEU A 23 -3.01 29.16 -14.93
N LEU A 24 -3.24 28.99 -13.62
CA LEU A 24 -4.30 29.67 -12.86
C LEU A 24 -3.96 31.13 -12.52
N ARG A 25 -2.78 31.63 -12.95
CA ARG A 25 -2.27 32.99 -12.67
C ARG A 25 -2.31 33.35 -11.18
N LEU A 26 -2.01 32.38 -10.32
CA LEU A 26 -1.94 32.60 -8.87
C LEU A 26 -0.66 33.35 -8.52
N SER A 27 -0.76 34.29 -7.57
CA SER A 27 0.43 34.95 -7.04
C SER A 27 1.27 33.97 -6.23
N PHE A 28 2.60 34.13 -6.30
CA PHE A 28 3.55 33.26 -5.60
C PHE A 28 3.28 33.15 -4.09
N GLY A 29 2.88 34.27 -3.46
CA GLY A 29 2.49 34.29 -2.04
C GLY A 29 1.24 33.45 -1.74
N ARG A 30 0.29 33.34 -2.67
CA ARG A 30 -0.92 32.53 -2.48
C ARG A 30 -0.61 31.03 -2.62
N MET A 31 0.27 30.67 -3.54
CA MET A 31 0.76 29.29 -3.69
C MET A 31 1.50 28.82 -2.43
N LEU A 32 2.42 29.64 -1.91
CA LEU A 32 3.12 29.36 -0.64
C LEU A 32 2.16 29.28 0.55
N GLY A 33 1.14 30.14 0.61
CA GLY A 33 0.12 30.08 1.66
C GLY A 33 -0.69 28.77 1.63
N ILE A 34 -1.05 28.27 0.44
CA ILE A 34 -1.73 26.98 0.28
C ILE A 34 -0.80 25.81 0.66
N PHE A 35 0.46 25.87 0.24
CA PHE A 35 1.46 24.88 0.60
C PHE A 35 1.64 24.77 2.13
N GLY A 36 1.79 25.90 2.82
CA GLY A 36 1.89 25.95 4.28
C GLY A 36 0.65 25.39 4.99
N LYS A 37 -0.56 25.75 4.53
CA LYS A 37 -1.81 25.17 5.05
C LYS A 37 -1.87 23.65 4.87
N THR A 38 -1.38 23.16 3.74
CA THR A 38 -1.33 21.72 3.44
C THR A 38 -0.35 20.99 4.35
N LEU A 39 0.83 21.56 4.61
CA LEU A 39 1.80 20.99 5.55
C LEU A 39 1.23 20.88 6.97
N VAL A 40 0.57 21.93 7.46
CA VAL A 40 -0.08 21.90 8.78
C VAL A 40 -1.19 20.86 8.84
N ARG A 41 -1.95 20.70 7.76
CA ARG A 41 -3.00 19.68 7.66
C ARG A 41 -2.43 18.25 7.69
N LEU A 42 -1.26 18.03 7.08
CA LEU A 42 -0.61 16.73 6.99
C LEU A 42 0.27 16.37 8.19
N ARG A 43 0.51 17.27 9.14
CA ARG A 43 1.44 17.05 10.26
C ARG A 43 1.17 15.76 11.06
N PHE A 44 -0.09 15.46 11.34
CA PHE A 44 -0.46 14.26 12.08
C PHE A 44 -0.27 12.98 11.24
N ALA A 45 -0.54 13.06 9.93
CA ALA A 45 -0.28 11.96 9.02
C ALA A 45 1.23 11.67 8.89
N ILE A 46 2.08 12.70 8.83
CA ILE A 46 3.54 12.55 8.76
C ILE A 46 4.09 11.87 10.03
N ILE A 47 3.59 12.25 11.21
CA ILE A 47 3.97 11.63 12.48
C ILE A 47 3.55 10.15 12.49
N ALA A 48 2.30 9.86 12.13
CA ALA A 48 1.80 8.48 12.08
C ALA A 48 2.59 7.60 11.10
N MET A 49 2.92 8.12 9.91
CA MET A 49 3.76 7.43 8.94
C MET A 49 5.16 7.14 9.49
N THR A 50 5.79 8.13 10.14
CA THR A 50 7.11 7.93 10.76
C THR A 50 7.07 6.87 11.85
N CYS A 51 6.04 6.87 12.70
CA CYS A 51 5.84 5.84 13.72
C CYS A 51 5.63 4.45 13.10
N MET A 52 4.82 4.33 12.04
CA MET A 52 4.60 3.05 11.35
C MET A 52 5.86 2.52 10.67
N LEU A 53 6.64 3.39 10.02
CA LEU A 53 7.97 3.02 9.51
C LEU A 53 8.87 2.53 10.65
N GLY A 54 8.85 3.21 11.79
CA GLY A 54 9.56 2.79 13.00
C GLY A 54 9.15 1.38 13.44
N ILE A 55 7.85 1.09 13.51
CA ILE A 55 7.35 -0.26 13.83
C ILE A 55 7.80 -1.27 12.77
N GLY A 56 7.74 -0.94 11.48
CA GLY A 56 8.23 -1.81 10.40
C GLY A 56 9.72 -2.14 10.54
N TYR A 57 10.55 -1.15 10.90
CA TYR A 57 11.95 -1.41 11.20
C TYR A 57 12.13 -2.25 12.46
N VAL A 58 11.40 -1.97 13.54
CA VAL A 58 11.51 -2.75 14.79
C VAL A 58 11.11 -4.20 14.58
N THR A 59 10.01 -4.47 13.88
CA THR A 59 9.52 -5.83 13.56
C THR A 59 10.46 -6.58 12.62
N ARG A 60 11.08 -5.87 11.68
CA ARG A 60 12.16 -6.39 10.84
C ARG A 60 13.41 -6.75 11.66
N TYR A 61 13.89 -5.84 12.50
CA TYR A 61 15.12 -6.04 13.28
C TYR A 61 14.96 -7.05 14.42
N SER A 62 13.76 -7.18 14.98
CA SER A 62 13.46 -8.21 15.98
C SER A 62 13.30 -9.60 15.38
N GLY A 63 13.40 -9.75 14.06
CA GLY A 63 13.25 -11.02 13.36
C GLY A 63 11.80 -11.52 13.27
N MET A 64 10.83 -10.72 13.70
CA MET A 64 9.42 -11.10 13.71
C MET A 64 8.89 -11.37 12.29
N ASP A 65 9.32 -10.57 11.31
CA ASP A 65 9.02 -10.77 9.88
C ASP A 65 9.45 -12.17 9.40
N ALA A 66 10.63 -12.62 9.83
CA ALA A 66 11.20 -13.90 9.44
C ALA A 66 10.47 -15.06 10.12
N VAL A 67 10.12 -14.94 11.40
CA VAL A 67 9.35 -15.96 12.13
C VAL A 67 7.94 -16.11 11.56
N LEU A 68 7.25 -15.00 11.30
CA LEU A 68 5.94 -15.03 10.65
C LEU A 68 6.03 -15.61 9.24
N GLY A 69 7.03 -15.22 8.45
CA GLY A 69 7.25 -15.80 7.13
C GLY A 69 7.50 -17.30 7.16
N LEU A 70 8.29 -17.79 8.12
CA LEU A 70 8.50 -19.23 8.35
C LEU A 70 7.26 -19.94 8.90
N ALA A 71 6.37 -19.25 9.62
CA ALA A 71 5.09 -19.82 10.01
C ALA A 71 4.14 -19.94 8.81
N PHE A 72 4.14 -18.95 7.93
CA PHE A 72 3.32 -18.93 6.72
C PHE A 72 3.86 -19.82 5.59
N THR A 73 5.13 -20.26 5.63
CA THR A 73 5.58 -21.31 4.71
C THR A 73 4.84 -22.63 4.94
N ARG A 74 4.32 -22.88 6.15
CA ARG A 74 3.46 -24.03 6.42
C ARG A 74 2.07 -23.94 5.77
N THR A 75 1.66 -22.75 5.34
CA THR A 75 0.44 -22.54 4.54
C THR A 75 0.60 -23.11 3.12
N GLY A 76 1.84 -23.41 2.70
CA GLY A 76 2.15 -24.16 1.49
C GLY A 76 1.63 -23.47 0.22
N TRP A 77 0.93 -24.25 -0.62
CA TRP A 77 0.39 -23.80 -1.91
C TRP A 77 -0.57 -22.59 -1.78
N LEU A 78 -1.23 -22.41 -0.64
CA LEU A 78 -2.21 -21.33 -0.47
C LEU A 78 -1.58 -19.99 -0.10
N PHE A 79 -0.27 -19.92 0.11
CA PHE A 79 0.40 -18.69 0.51
C PHE A 79 0.14 -17.49 -0.42
N PRO A 80 0.19 -17.61 -1.76
CA PRO A 80 -0.08 -16.47 -2.64
C PRO A 80 -1.50 -15.90 -2.49
N PHE A 81 -2.48 -16.75 -2.17
CA PHE A 81 -3.85 -16.33 -1.87
C PHE A 81 -3.92 -15.53 -0.56
N PHE A 82 -3.34 -16.06 0.52
CA PHE A 82 -3.29 -15.36 1.80
C PHE A 82 -2.38 -14.13 1.79
N GLY A 83 -1.40 -14.08 0.89
CA GLY A 83 -0.56 -12.92 0.66
C GLY A 83 -1.38 -11.66 0.32
N ALA A 84 -2.46 -11.80 -0.45
CA ALA A 84 -3.37 -10.71 -0.74
C ALA A 84 -4.11 -10.23 0.53
N TYR A 85 -4.49 -11.16 1.41
CA TYR A 85 -5.14 -10.84 2.69
C TYR A 85 -4.20 -10.21 3.71
N ILE A 86 -2.91 -10.54 3.70
CA ILE A 86 -1.90 -9.87 4.52
C ILE A 86 -1.80 -8.39 4.10
N GLY A 87 -1.72 -8.13 2.79
CA GLY A 87 -1.73 -6.76 2.27
C GLY A 87 -3.02 -6.01 2.60
N TRP A 88 -4.16 -6.67 2.45
CA TRP A 88 -5.49 -6.17 2.82
C TRP A 88 -5.57 -5.79 4.30
N LEU A 89 -5.15 -6.67 5.21
CA LEU A 89 -5.11 -6.40 6.65
C LEU A 89 -4.21 -5.21 6.97
N GLY A 90 -3.04 -5.15 6.35
CA GLY A 90 -2.13 -4.04 6.55
C GLY A 90 -2.74 -2.70 6.17
N VAL A 91 -3.42 -2.60 5.03
CA VAL A 91 -4.06 -1.33 4.64
C VAL A 91 -5.35 -1.06 5.40
N ALA A 92 -6.15 -2.07 5.73
CA ALA A 92 -7.36 -1.90 6.54
C ALA A 92 -7.05 -1.31 7.93
N LEU A 93 -5.92 -1.72 8.52
CA LEU A 93 -5.45 -1.20 9.82
C LEU A 93 -4.72 0.14 9.71
N THR A 94 -3.94 0.35 8.64
CA THR A 94 -3.07 1.52 8.50
C THR A 94 -3.67 2.68 7.71
N GLY A 95 -4.72 2.42 6.92
CA GLY A 95 -5.32 3.37 5.97
C GLY A 95 -4.39 3.80 4.82
N SER A 96 -3.23 3.15 4.64
CA SER A 96 -2.21 3.58 3.68
C SER A 96 -1.39 2.42 3.12
N ASP A 97 -1.42 2.27 1.80
CA ASP A 97 -0.63 1.28 1.07
C ASP A 97 0.87 1.46 1.30
N THR A 98 1.35 2.71 1.41
CA THR A 98 2.76 2.99 1.70
C THR A 98 3.18 2.46 3.07
N SER A 99 2.34 2.70 4.09
CA SER A 99 2.60 2.23 5.44
C SER A 99 2.51 0.70 5.54
N SER A 100 1.50 0.10 4.89
CA SER A 100 1.32 -1.35 4.81
C SER A 100 2.51 -2.03 4.11
N ASN A 101 3.00 -1.46 3.01
CA ASN A 101 4.17 -1.98 2.32
C ASN A 101 5.45 -1.89 3.16
N ALA A 102 5.59 -0.84 3.98
CA ALA A 102 6.72 -0.75 4.88
C ALA A 102 6.65 -1.76 6.04
N LEU A 103 5.44 -2.11 6.50
CA LEU A 103 5.21 -3.07 7.58
C LEU A 103 5.30 -4.53 7.09
N PHE A 104 4.63 -4.86 5.98
CA PHE A 104 4.45 -6.25 5.54
C PHE A 104 5.17 -6.58 4.23
N GLY A 105 5.65 -5.59 3.47
CA GLY A 105 6.32 -5.85 2.19
C GLY A 105 7.61 -6.65 2.35
N ASN A 106 8.36 -6.41 3.43
CA ASN A 106 9.56 -7.19 3.73
C ASN A 106 9.22 -8.64 4.15
N LEU A 107 8.18 -8.83 4.98
CA LEU A 107 7.66 -10.15 5.32
C LEU A 107 7.25 -10.93 4.06
N GLN A 108 6.55 -10.30 3.12
CA GLN A 108 6.15 -10.91 1.85
C GLN A 108 7.36 -11.32 1.01
N ARG A 109 8.38 -10.45 0.93
CA ARG A 109 9.63 -10.73 0.21
C ARG A 109 10.37 -11.93 0.81
N ILE A 110 10.56 -11.96 2.13
CA ILE A 110 11.28 -13.04 2.82
C ILE A 110 10.53 -14.35 2.67
N THR A 111 9.21 -14.34 2.86
CA THR A 111 8.38 -15.55 2.73
C THR A 111 8.37 -16.08 1.30
N ALA A 112 8.33 -15.20 0.30
CA ALA A 112 8.44 -15.59 -1.11
C ALA A 112 9.75 -16.32 -1.39
N GLN A 113 10.88 -15.82 -0.86
CA GLN A 113 12.18 -16.47 -1.02
C GLN A 113 12.23 -17.86 -0.36
N GLN A 114 11.62 -18.03 0.80
CA GLN A 114 11.54 -19.32 1.49
C GLN A 114 10.63 -20.34 0.78
N LEU A 115 9.60 -19.86 0.09
CA LEU A 115 8.67 -20.68 -0.70
C LEU A 115 9.06 -20.84 -2.17
N HIS A 116 10.25 -20.35 -2.57
CA HIS A 116 10.70 -20.31 -3.96
C HIS A 116 9.71 -19.63 -4.94
N LEU A 117 8.96 -18.65 -4.44
CA LEU A 117 8.05 -17.81 -5.22
C LEU A 117 8.75 -16.50 -5.63
N SER A 118 8.23 -15.86 -6.69
CA SER A 118 8.76 -14.57 -7.12
C SER A 118 8.53 -13.49 -6.04
N PRO A 119 9.60 -12.85 -5.52
CA PRO A 119 9.44 -11.78 -4.53
C PRO A 119 8.72 -10.56 -5.11
N ILE A 120 8.86 -10.33 -6.42
CA ILE A 120 8.18 -9.24 -7.13
C ILE A 120 6.67 -9.49 -7.13
N LEU A 121 6.24 -10.72 -7.43
CA LEU A 121 4.83 -11.08 -7.41
C LEU A 121 4.23 -10.91 -6.02
N MET A 122 4.91 -11.40 -4.97
CA MET A 122 4.38 -11.31 -3.61
C MET A 122 4.37 -9.87 -3.07
N CYS A 123 5.37 -9.05 -3.38
CA CYS A 123 5.36 -7.62 -3.04
C CYS A 123 4.26 -6.86 -3.80
N ALA A 124 4.04 -7.18 -5.09
CA ALA A 124 2.94 -6.62 -5.87
C ALA A 124 1.58 -7.05 -5.32
N THR A 125 1.46 -8.30 -4.89
CA THR A 125 0.29 -8.86 -4.23
C THR A 125 -0.05 -8.11 -2.95
N ASN A 126 0.96 -7.76 -2.14
CA ASN A 126 0.77 -6.96 -0.93
C ASN A 126 0.13 -5.61 -1.24
N SER A 127 0.60 -4.95 -2.30
CA SER A 127 0.04 -3.66 -2.73
C SER A 127 -1.37 -3.82 -3.31
N ALA A 128 -1.58 -4.80 -4.20
CA ALA A 128 -2.86 -5.05 -4.84
C ALA A 128 -3.95 -5.45 -3.84
N GLY A 129 -3.64 -6.34 -2.89
CA GLY A 129 -4.52 -6.69 -1.77
C GLY A 129 -4.75 -5.50 -0.83
N GLY A 130 -3.72 -4.67 -0.64
CA GLY A 130 -3.80 -3.43 0.13
C GLY A 130 -4.84 -2.45 -0.40
N VAL A 131 -4.88 -2.20 -1.72
CA VAL A 131 -5.90 -1.34 -2.34
C VAL A 131 -7.32 -1.82 -2.00
N MET A 132 -7.53 -3.14 -1.90
CA MET A 132 -8.83 -3.67 -1.50
C MET A 132 -9.14 -3.35 -0.03
N GLY A 133 -8.14 -3.38 0.85
CA GLY A 133 -8.26 -3.04 2.29
C GLY A 133 -8.67 -1.59 2.54
N LYS A 134 -8.29 -0.67 1.65
CA LYS A 134 -8.66 0.75 1.72
C LYS A 134 -10.17 1.01 1.72
N MET A 135 -10.97 0.11 1.14
CA MET A 135 -12.43 0.25 1.18
C MET A 135 -13.00 0.16 2.60
N VAL A 136 -12.28 -0.48 3.51
CA VAL A 136 -12.72 -0.78 4.88
C VAL A 136 -11.99 0.08 5.90
N ASP A 137 -11.01 0.88 5.45
CA ASP A 137 -10.25 1.73 6.33
C ASP A 137 -11.13 2.88 6.87
N ALA A 138 -11.08 3.07 8.19
CA ALA A 138 -11.94 4.03 8.87
C ALA A 138 -11.69 5.47 8.40
N GLN A 139 -10.46 5.80 7.96
CA GLN A 139 -10.11 7.15 7.53
C GLN A 139 -10.80 7.48 6.20
N SER A 140 -10.76 6.58 5.22
CA SER A 140 -11.42 6.72 3.93
C SER A 140 -12.93 6.74 4.07
N ILE A 141 -13.50 5.91 4.95
CA ILE A 141 -14.95 5.92 5.22
C ILE A 141 -15.38 7.26 5.82
N CYS A 142 -14.68 7.77 6.84
CA CYS A 142 -15.00 9.08 7.44
C CYS A 142 -14.88 10.23 6.43
N ILE A 143 -13.91 10.19 5.51
CA ILE A 143 -13.79 11.19 4.45
C ILE A 143 -14.94 11.07 3.44
N ALA A 144 -15.33 9.83 3.08
CA ALA A 144 -16.44 9.57 2.18
C ALA A 144 -17.78 10.06 2.79
N THR A 145 -18.06 9.75 4.06
CA THR A 145 -19.29 10.20 4.73
C THR A 145 -19.37 11.71 4.85
N ALA A 146 -18.24 12.37 5.13
CA ALA A 146 -18.14 13.83 5.15
C ALA A 146 -18.38 14.45 3.75
N ALA A 147 -17.88 13.81 2.68
CA ALA A 147 -18.05 14.29 1.31
C ALA A 147 -19.47 14.08 0.77
N THR A 148 -20.15 13.00 1.18
CA THR A 148 -21.51 12.66 0.73
C THR A 148 -22.62 13.18 1.64
N ASN A 149 -22.30 13.99 2.66
CA ASN A 149 -23.23 14.46 3.70
C ASN A 149 -23.98 13.31 4.41
N GLN A 150 -23.30 12.17 4.64
CA GLN A 150 -23.84 11.01 5.35
C GLN A 150 -23.11 10.77 6.70
N VAL A 151 -22.68 11.86 7.35
CA VAL A 151 -22.00 11.81 8.66
C VAL A 151 -22.90 11.13 9.70
N GLY A 152 -22.35 10.16 10.43
CA GLY A 152 -23.11 9.31 11.36
C GLY A 152 -23.62 7.99 10.77
N ASN A 153 -23.45 7.78 9.46
CA ASN A 153 -23.81 6.55 8.77
C ASN A 153 -22.58 5.67 8.41
N GLU A 154 -21.43 5.91 9.04
CA GLU A 154 -20.16 5.20 8.76
C GLU A 154 -20.31 3.69 8.95
N GLY A 155 -21.06 3.26 9.97
CA GLY A 155 -21.24 1.85 10.29
C GLY A 155 -22.01 1.06 9.24
N SER A 156 -23.03 1.65 8.61
CA SER A 156 -23.79 0.97 7.55
C SER A 156 -22.97 0.85 6.27
N ILE A 157 -22.20 1.89 5.94
CA ILE A 157 -21.26 1.93 4.81
C ILE A 157 -20.14 0.91 5.04
N PHE A 158 -19.54 0.88 6.23
CA PHE A 158 -18.53 -0.11 6.61
C PHE A 158 -19.06 -1.54 6.45
N ARG A 159 -20.25 -1.82 6.95
CA ARG A 159 -20.84 -3.17 6.89
C ARG A 159 -21.13 -3.61 5.45
N PHE A 160 -21.54 -2.69 4.59
CA PHE A 160 -21.73 -2.94 3.17
C PHE A 160 -20.39 -3.15 2.44
N LEU A 161 -19.41 -2.28 2.67
CA LEU A 161 -18.11 -2.31 1.99
C LEU A 161 -17.22 -3.44 2.46
N CYS A 162 -17.32 -3.87 3.73
CA CYS A 162 -16.52 -4.95 4.28
C CYS A 162 -16.66 -6.24 3.45
N TRP A 163 -17.89 -6.59 3.08
CA TRP A 163 -18.13 -7.79 2.27
C TRP A 163 -17.56 -7.68 0.85
N HIS A 164 -17.73 -6.51 0.22
CA HIS A 164 -17.19 -6.23 -1.11
C HIS A 164 -15.66 -6.26 -1.11
N SER A 165 -15.05 -5.68 -0.08
CA SER A 165 -13.60 -5.61 0.08
C SER A 165 -12.97 -6.98 0.27
N VAL A 166 -13.56 -7.83 1.12
CA VAL A 166 -13.10 -9.21 1.34
C VAL A 166 -13.27 -10.05 0.06
N ALA A 167 -14.37 -9.89 -0.67
CA ALA A 167 -14.60 -10.59 -1.93
C ALA A 167 -13.59 -10.17 -3.02
N LEU A 168 -13.31 -8.87 -3.14
CA LEU A 168 -12.31 -8.37 -4.09
C LEU A 168 -10.89 -8.79 -3.70
N ALA A 169 -10.57 -8.84 -2.41
CA ALA A 169 -9.30 -9.42 -1.94
C ALA A 169 -9.18 -10.91 -2.31
N ALA A 170 -10.27 -11.68 -2.27
CA ALA A 170 -10.30 -13.08 -2.70
C ALA A 170 -9.99 -13.20 -4.21
N ILE A 171 -10.59 -12.33 -5.03
CA ILE A 171 -10.36 -12.29 -6.48
C ILE A 171 -8.90 -11.99 -6.78
N VAL A 172 -8.30 -10.99 -6.09
CA VAL A 172 -6.87 -10.70 -6.21
C VAL A 172 -6.03 -11.91 -5.79
N GLY A 173 -6.37 -12.58 -4.70
CA GLY A 173 -5.70 -13.80 -4.27
C GLY A 173 -5.75 -14.93 -5.31
N ILE A 174 -6.89 -15.12 -5.98
CA ILE A 174 -7.04 -16.10 -7.08
C ILE A 174 -6.18 -15.72 -8.28
N ILE A 175 -6.19 -14.44 -8.67
CA ILE A 175 -5.36 -13.94 -9.77
C ILE A 175 -3.87 -14.19 -9.48
N VAL A 176 -3.43 -13.90 -8.26
CA VAL A 176 -2.04 -14.12 -7.84
C VAL A 176 -1.68 -15.61 -7.83
N MET A 177 -2.59 -16.47 -7.38
CA MET A 177 -2.41 -17.93 -7.48
C MET A 177 -2.25 -18.39 -8.93
N LEU A 178 -3.04 -17.85 -9.87
CA LEU A 178 -2.90 -18.15 -11.29
C LEU A 178 -1.55 -17.70 -11.84
N TYR A 179 -1.06 -16.52 -11.44
CA TYR A 179 0.28 -16.06 -11.81
C TYR A 179 1.39 -16.91 -11.18
N ALA A 180 1.22 -17.34 -9.93
CA ALA A 180 2.22 -18.13 -9.22
C ALA A 180 2.37 -19.55 -9.80
N TYR A 181 1.27 -20.19 -10.23
CA TYR A 181 1.27 -21.61 -10.60
C TYR A 181 1.02 -21.89 -12.09
N VAL A 182 0.25 -21.07 -12.79
CA VAL A 182 -0.16 -21.33 -14.19
C VAL A 182 0.63 -20.45 -15.17
N PHE A 183 0.88 -19.19 -14.80
CA PHE A 183 1.54 -18.21 -15.67
C PHE A 183 2.81 -17.59 -15.08
N PRO A 184 3.78 -18.38 -14.56
CA PRO A 184 5.01 -17.83 -13.98
C PRO A 184 5.85 -17.04 -14.99
N GLN A 185 5.73 -17.35 -16.29
CA GLN A 185 6.41 -16.62 -17.38
C GLN A 185 5.89 -15.20 -17.64
N TRP A 186 4.74 -14.80 -17.10
CA TRP A 186 4.17 -13.45 -17.25
C TRP A 186 4.56 -12.52 -16.10
N ILE A 187 5.14 -13.06 -15.04
CA ILE A 187 5.67 -12.26 -13.94
C ILE A 187 6.90 -11.53 -14.49
N SER A 188 6.94 -10.22 -14.29
CA SER A 188 8.13 -9.42 -14.59
C SER A 188 9.27 -9.90 -13.70
N ASN A 189 10.01 -10.91 -14.14
CA ASN A 189 11.30 -11.25 -13.57
C ASN A 189 12.19 -10.06 -13.89
N GLY A 190 12.62 -9.33 -12.86
CA GLY A 190 13.55 -8.23 -13.04
C GLY A 190 14.68 -8.68 -13.97
N LEU A 191 14.80 -8.01 -15.11
CA LEU A 191 15.83 -8.12 -16.15
C LEU A 191 16.77 -9.34 -16.00
N ASN A 192 16.42 -10.48 -16.61
CA ASN A 192 17.34 -11.59 -16.89
C ASN A 192 18.38 -11.21 -17.98
N PHE A 193 18.85 -9.96 -18.01
CA PHE A 193 19.74 -9.42 -19.06
C PHE A 193 21.23 -9.49 -18.71
N ILE A 194 21.60 -10.03 -17.55
CA ILE A 194 23.00 -10.22 -17.20
C ILE A 194 23.16 -11.63 -16.62
N ARG A 195 23.45 -12.58 -17.52
CA ARG A 195 24.12 -13.83 -17.16
C ARG A 195 25.62 -13.59 -17.14
#